data_AF-A0A3P6R012-F1
#
_entry.id   AF-A0A3P6R012-F1
#
_cell.length_a   1.000
_cell.length_b   1.000
_cell.length_c   1.000
_cell.angle_alpha   90.00
_cell.angle_beta   90.00
_cell.angle_gamma   90.00
#
_symmetry.space_group_name_H-M   'P 1'
#
loop_
_entity.id
_entity.type
_entity.pdbx_description
1 polymer ?
#
loop_
_entity_poly.entity_id
_entity_poly.type
_entity_poly.pdbx_seq_one_letter_code
_entity_poly.pdbx_strand_id
1 'polypeptide(L)'
;MSTKLMDNESPHQLYIQNYSCASSSCLVLRKWIFDPRREQQLCQKDPLFRQFVFQQAVSDVNEGRLKCCQKLYQLKAMQNEGNAEEFLEMCRKMSGYNEIAFPPCTCPTRKAGDVIVVVRFSSLILTSDPPNDEVTIFRRLHFSMEEGGRSFQFIFKRGEKRAKTIKLLTAYVSLLTLAEYMGECFNQVDFERRVANNWKSSRRLISDSVESNSDQSTEILNGGA
;
A
#
# COMPACT_ATOMS: atom_id res chain seq x y z
N MET A 1 2.22 0.01 -18.11
CA MET A 1 1.25 0.10 -17.00
C MET A 1 0.89 -1.32 -16.61
N SER A 2 1.07 -1.69 -15.34
CA SER A 2 0.88 -3.08 -14.89
C SER A 2 -0.44 -3.20 -14.14
N THR A 3 -1.34 -4.03 -14.64
CA THR A 3 -2.57 -4.42 -13.94
C THR A 3 -2.28 -5.66 -13.08
N LYS A 4 -3.06 -5.86 -12.02
CA LYS A 4 -3.04 -7.12 -11.30
C LYS A 4 -3.75 -8.18 -12.15
N LEU A 5 -3.18 -9.38 -12.16
CA LEU A 5 -3.79 -10.55 -12.77
C LEU A 5 -5.01 -11.00 -11.95
N MET A 6 -6.15 -11.21 -12.61
CA MET A 6 -7.37 -11.73 -11.99
C MET A 6 -7.33 -13.26 -11.87
N ASP A 7 -8.09 -13.83 -10.93
CA ASP A 7 -8.08 -15.28 -10.66
C ASP A 7 -8.52 -16.14 -11.86
N ASN A 8 -9.28 -15.55 -12.79
CA ASN A 8 -9.75 -16.19 -14.01
C ASN A 8 -8.83 -15.97 -15.23
N GLU A 9 -7.72 -15.24 -15.08
CA GLU A 9 -6.78 -14.96 -16.16
C GLU A 9 -5.59 -15.94 -16.13
N SER A 10 -5.14 -16.37 -17.31
CA SER A 10 -3.96 -17.23 -17.43
C SER A 10 -2.70 -16.39 -17.63
N PRO A 11 -1.70 -16.44 -16.72
CA PRO A 11 -0.44 -15.74 -16.91
C PRO A 11 0.27 -16.13 -18.21
N HIS A 12 0.19 -17.42 -18.58
CA HIS A 12 0.80 -17.94 -19.79
C HIS A 12 0.13 -17.38 -21.07
N GLN A 13 -1.20 -17.28 -21.10
CA GLN A 13 -1.90 -16.70 -22.24
C GLN A 13 -1.57 -15.21 -22.40
N LEU A 14 -1.54 -14.45 -21.30
CA LEU A 14 -1.15 -13.04 -21.32
C LEU A 14 0.30 -12.85 -21.76
N TYR A 15 1.20 -13.75 -21.33
CA TYR A 15 2.59 -13.73 -21.76
C TYR A 15 2.70 -13.94 -23.28
N ILE A 16 2.03 -14.95 -23.83
CA ILE A 16 2.03 -15.23 -25.27
C ILE A 16 1.44 -14.05 -26.06
N GLN A 17 0.33 -13.47 -25.60
CA GLN A 17 -0.30 -12.33 -26.27
C GLN A 17 0.60 -11.10 -26.31
N ASN A 18 1.44 -10.90 -25.30
CA ASN A 18 2.38 -9.78 -25.21
C ASN A 18 3.77 -10.10 -25.78
N TYR A 19 3.98 -11.31 -26.32
CA TYR A 19 5.28 -11.78 -26.82
C TYR A 19 5.85 -10.93 -27.96
N SER A 20 4.98 -10.27 -28.74
CA SER A 20 5.35 -9.36 -29.85
C SER A 20 5.44 -7.89 -29.44
N CYS A 21 5.11 -7.54 -28.19
CA CYS A 21 5.32 -6.20 -27.63
C CYS A 21 6.80 -6.06 -27.24
N ALA A 22 7.46 -4.98 -27.66
CA ALA A 22 8.90 -4.71 -27.44
C ALA A 22 9.36 -4.55 -25.96
N SER A 23 8.54 -4.93 -24.97
CA SER A 23 8.85 -4.83 -23.55
C SER A 23 9.40 -6.15 -23.02
N SER A 24 10.59 -6.12 -22.41
CA SER A 24 11.34 -7.29 -21.93
C SER A 24 10.69 -8.04 -20.75
N SER A 25 9.63 -7.48 -20.13
CA SER A 25 8.81 -8.18 -19.15
C SER A 25 7.35 -7.73 -19.26
N CYS A 26 6.43 -8.68 -19.46
CA CYS A 26 4.99 -8.43 -19.46
C CYS A 26 4.31 -8.93 -18.17
N LEU A 27 5.06 -9.60 -17.28
CA LEU A 27 4.61 -10.07 -15.98
C LEU A 27 5.59 -9.61 -14.90
N VAL A 28 5.05 -9.15 -13.77
CA VAL A 28 5.84 -8.74 -12.61
C VAL A 28 5.22 -9.38 -11.37
N LEU A 29 6.03 -10.12 -10.62
CA LEU A 29 5.65 -10.58 -9.29
C LEU A 29 6.00 -9.49 -8.27
N ARG A 30 5.01 -9.06 -7.48
CA ARG A 30 5.20 -8.07 -6.41
C ARG A 30 4.48 -8.51 -5.14
N LYS A 31 5.00 -8.08 -4.00
CA LYS A 31 4.30 -8.24 -2.72
C LYS A 31 2.97 -7.48 -2.74
N TRP A 32 1.92 -8.11 -2.22
CA TRP A 32 0.59 -7.52 -2.05
C TRP A 32 0.32 -7.20 -0.58
N ILE A 33 1.12 -6.28 -0.03
CA ILE A 33 1.03 -5.84 1.37
C ILE A 33 1.23 -4.32 1.40
N PHE A 34 0.25 -3.60 1.97
CA PHE A 34 0.36 -2.15 2.13
C PHE A 34 0.95 -1.79 3.49
N ASP A 35 0.59 -2.48 4.57
CA ASP A 35 1.07 -2.23 5.93
C ASP A 35 2.58 -2.54 6.06
N PRO A 36 3.44 -1.51 6.17
CA PRO A 36 4.88 -1.73 6.28
C PRO A 36 5.27 -2.47 7.56
N ARG A 37 4.47 -2.37 8.64
CA ARG A 37 4.74 -3.07 9.90
C ARG A 37 4.47 -4.57 9.77
N ARG A 38 3.37 -4.94 9.11
CA ARG A 38 3.05 -6.34 8.82
C ARG A 38 4.11 -6.96 7.92
N GLU A 39 4.52 -6.25 6.87
CA GLU A 39 5.61 -6.69 6.01
C GLU A 39 6.91 -6.90 6.81
N GLN A 40 7.30 -5.94 7.65
CA GLN A 40 8.50 -6.08 8.48
C GLN A 40 8.44 -7.31 9.41
N GLN A 41 7.29 -7.59 10.01
CA GLN A 41 7.10 -8.79 10.85
C GLN A 41 7.22 -10.09 10.04
N LEU A 42 6.78 -10.11 8.79
CA LEU A 42 6.95 -11.27 7.91
C LEU A 42 8.42 -11.44 7.52
N CYS A 43 9.13 -10.35 7.21
CA CYS A 43 10.58 -10.39 6.94
C CYS A 43 11.40 -10.93 8.13
N GLN A 44 10.95 -10.71 9.36
CA GLN A 44 11.60 -11.26 10.56
C GLN A 44 11.34 -12.77 10.74
N LYS A 45 10.20 -13.28 10.24
CA LYS A 45 9.80 -14.68 10.39
C LYS A 45 10.24 -15.56 9.23
N ASP A 46 10.37 -14.99 8.04
CA ASP A 46 10.66 -15.71 6.81
C ASP A 46 11.82 -15.04 6.06
N PRO A 47 13.03 -15.64 6.12
CA PRO A 47 14.21 -15.14 5.41
C PRO A 47 14.05 -15.08 3.89
N LEU A 48 13.29 -16.01 3.28
CA LEU A 48 13.05 -16.03 1.84
C LEU A 48 12.14 -14.87 1.45
N PHE A 49 11.08 -14.63 2.23
CA PHE A 49 10.24 -13.44 2.04
C PHE A 49 11.05 -12.15 2.20
N ARG A 50 11.94 -12.07 3.19
CA ARG A 50 12.84 -10.92 3.36
C ARG A 50 13.74 -10.70 2.14
N GLN A 51 14.32 -11.77 1.59
CA GLN A 51 15.13 -11.69 0.38
C GLN A 51 14.31 -11.19 -0.81
N PHE A 52 13.11 -11.72 -1.01
CA PHE A 52 12.18 -11.27 -2.05
C PHE A 52 11.85 -9.77 -1.91
N VAL A 53 11.51 -9.31 -0.70
CA VAL A 53 11.19 -7.90 -0.44
C VAL A 53 12.41 -7.00 -0.66
N PHE A 54 13.60 -7.45 -0.26
CA PHE A 54 14.87 -6.75 -0.51
C PHE A 54 15.13 -6.56 -2.00
N GLN A 55 15.06 -7.63 -2.79
CA GLN A 55 15.28 -7.57 -4.24
C GLN A 55 14.25 -6.67 -4.93
N GLN A 56 12.97 -6.73 -4.52
CA GLN A 56 11.94 -5.82 -5.03
C GLN A 56 12.27 -4.36 -4.71
N ALA A 57 12.71 -4.05 -3.48
CA ALA A 57 13.05 -2.70 -3.07
C ALA A 57 14.29 -2.15 -3.81
N VAL A 58 15.30 -3.00 -4.07
CA VAL A 58 16.46 -2.66 -4.90
C VAL A 58 16.02 -2.28 -6.32
N SER A 59 15.16 -3.08 -6.95
CA SER A 59 14.57 -2.79 -8.27
C SER A 59 13.77 -1.48 -8.23
N ASP A 60 12.97 -1.24 -7.19
CA ASP A 60 12.19 0.00 -7.02
C ASP A 60 13.07 1.25 -6.89
N VAL A 61 14.22 1.16 -6.22
CA VAL A 61 15.22 2.24 -6.17
C VAL A 61 15.87 2.46 -7.54
N ASN A 62 16.26 1.38 -8.21
CA ASN A 62 16.99 1.44 -9.48
C ASN A 62 16.14 2.02 -10.61
N GLU A 63 14.83 1.74 -10.58
CA GLU A 63 13.86 2.21 -11.57
C GLU A 63 13.21 3.55 -11.16
N GLY A 64 13.67 4.18 -10.07
CA GLY A 64 13.19 5.49 -9.63
C GLY A 64 11.75 5.50 -9.09
N ARG A 65 11.19 4.33 -8.74
CA ARG A 65 9.86 4.23 -8.14
C ARG A 65 9.80 4.80 -6.72
N LEU A 66 10.91 4.73 -5.99
CA LEU A 66 11.04 5.38 -4.69
C LEU A 66 11.55 6.81 -4.86
N LYS A 67 10.91 7.76 -4.18
CA LYS A 67 11.42 9.13 -4.05
C LYS A 67 12.57 9.13 -3.05
N CYS A 68 13.76 8.75 -3.51
CA CYS A 68 14.95 8.57 -2.67
C CYS A 68 15.63 9.87 -2.22
N CYS A 69 15.28 11.02 -2.81
CA CYS A 69 15.88 12.34 -2.52
C CYS A 69 17.41 12.25 -2.35
N GLN A 70 17.95 12.78 -1.24
CA GLN A 70 19.39 12.80 -0.93
C GLN A 70 19.96 11.43 -0.49
N LYS A 71 19.13 10.39 -0.33
CA LYS A 71 19.54 9.07 0.18
C LYS A 71 19.92 8.08 -0.92
N LEU A 72 19.81 8.45 -2.19
CA LEU A 72 20.06 7.55 -3.32
C LEU A 72 21.47 6.96 -3.28
N TYR A 73 22.49 7.78 -3.03
CA TYR A 73 23.88 7.31 -2.98
C TYR A 73 24.09 6.28 -1.86
N GLN A 74 23.57 6.57 -0.66
CA GLN A 74 23.62 5.65 0.48
C GLN A 74 22.92 4.32 0.14
N LEU A 75 21.72 4.37 -0.44
CA LEU A 75 20.98 3.18 -0.86
C LEU A 75 21.76 2.35 -1.88
N LYS A 76 22.40 2.99 -2.87
CA LYS A 76 23.22 2.30 -3.88
C LYS A 76 24.40 1.57 -3.25
N ALA A 77 25.04 2.14 -2.23
CA ALA A 77 26.14 1.49 -1.52
C ALA A 77 25.71 0.28 -0.67
N MET A 78 24.43 0.19 -0.29
CA MET A 78 23.89 -0.85 0.59
C MET A 78 23.10 -1.94 -0.16
N GLN A 79 23.19 -2.02 -1.49
CA GLN A 79 22.50 -3.06 -2.29
C GLN A 79 23.20 -4.43 -2.23
N ASN A 80 23.54 -4.89 -1.03
CA ASN A 80 24.02 -6.24 -0.76
C ASN A 80 23.13 -6.89 0.30
N GLU A 81 22.98 -8.22 0.26
CA GLU A 81 22.04 -8.94 1.14
C GLU A 81 22.43 -8.87 2.62
N GLY A 82 23.71 -8.66 2.95
CA GLY A 82 24.17 -8.45 4.32
C GLY A 82 23.58 -7.21 4.98
N ASN A 83 23.25 -6.20 4.17
CA ASN A 83 22.65 -4.94 4.61
C ASN A 83 21.13 -4.89 4.41
N ALA A 84 20.47 -6.02 4.14
CA ALA A 84 19.06 -6.04 3.74
C ALA A 84 18.13 -5.38 4.76
N GLU A 85 18.33 -5.58 6.08
CA GLU A 85 17.45 -5.00 7.09
C GLU A 85 17.56 -3.47 7.15
N GLU A 86 18.78 -2.93 7.16
CA GLU A 86 19.04 -1.48 7.16
C GLU A 86 18.52 -0.82 5.87
N PHE A 87 18.79 -1.46 4.72
CA PHE A 87 18.29 -1.02 3.42
C PHE A 87 16.75 -0.94 3.42
N LEU A 88 16.08 -2.00 3.88
CA LEU A 88 14.62 -2.04 3.93
C LEU A 88 14.05 -1.03 4.93
N GLU A 89 14.70 -0.83 6.08
CA GLU A 89 14.27 0.19 7.04
C GLU A 89 14.30 1.60 6.44
N MET A 90 15.31 1.91 5.62
CA MET A 90 15.37 3.17 4.90
C MET A 90 14.27 3.28 3.85
N CYS A 91 14.09 2.26 3.02
CA CYS A 91 13.06 2.24 1.98
C CYS A 91 11.64 2.41 2.55
N ARG A 92 11.33 1.77 3.69
CA ARG A 92 10.02 1.88 4.38
C ARG A 92 9.64 3.31 4.79
N LYS A 93 10.61 4.21 4.91
CA LYS A 93 10.42 5.62 5.27
C LYS A 93 10.24 6.53 4.04
N MET A 94 10.37 6.00 2.82
CA MET A 94 10.33 6.78 1.58
C MET A 94 8.94 6.76 0.95
N SER A 95 8.59 7.87 0.28
CA SER A 95 7.44 7.90 -0.63
C SER A 95 7.72 6.97 -1.82
N GLY A 96 6.69 6.24 -2.24
CA GLY A 96 6.79 5.22 -3.28
C GLY A 96 6.85 3.79 -2.72
N TYR A 97 7.15 3.64 -1.42
CA TYR A 97 7.25 2.32 -0.80
C TYR A 97 5.90 1.84 -0.28
N ASN A 98 5.51 0.62 -0.68
CA ASN A 98 4.19 0.02 -0.38
C ASN A 98 3.01 0.92 -0.73
N GLU A 99 3.14 1.67 -1.82
CA GLU A 99 2.08 2.48 -2.38
C GLU A 99 1.88 2.17 -3.86
N ILE A 100 0.67 2.42 -4.33
CA ILE A 100 0.33 2.27 -5.74
C ILE A 100 -0.12 3.62 -6.26
N ALA A 101 0.66 4.16 -7.19
CA ALA A 101 0.32 5.34 -7.96
C ALA A 101 -0.40 4.91 -9.24
N PHE A 102 -1.63 5.37 -9.40
CA PHE A 102 -2.42 5.19 -10.61
C PHE A 102 -2.00 6.24 -11.64
N PRO A 103 -2.05 5.93 -12.94
CA PRO A 103 -1.82 6.94 -13.97
C PRO A 103 -2.78 8.13 -13.84
N PRO A 104 -2.45 9.25 -14.48
CA PRO A 104 -3.35 10.40 -14.52
C PRO A 104 -4.74 10.00 -15.02
N CYS A 105 -5.75 10.32 -14.22
CA CYS A 105 -7.16 10.11 -14.51
C CYS A 105 -7.87 11.45 -14.62
N THR A 106 -8.67 11.65 -15.66
CA THR A 106 -9.49 12.84 -15.82
C THR A 106 -10.50 12.96 -14.69
N CYS A 107 -10.58 14.15 -14.07
CA CYS A 107 -11.46 14.41 -12.94
C CYS A 107 -12.34 15.62 -13.24
N PRO A 108 -13.58 15.44 -13.75
CA PRO A 108 -14.46 16.54 -14.13
C PRO A 108 -14.80 17.48 -12.96
N THR A 109 -14.73 16.99 -11.72
CA THR A 109 -14.99 17.78 -10.52
C THR A 109 -13.83 18.68 -10.10
N ARG A 110 -12.65 18.55 -10.73
CA ARG A 110 -11.51 19.47 -10.57
C ARG A 110 -11.35 20.31 -11.84
N LYS A 111 -11.12 21.62 -11.65
CA LYS A 111 -10.76 22.52 -12.76
C LYS A 111 -9.31 22.34 -13.23
N ALA A 112 -8.48 21.67 -12.42
CA ALA A 112 -7.04 21.54 -12.61
C ALA A 112 -6.70 20.11 -13.05
N GLY A 113 -6.67 19.91 -14.37
CA GLY A 113 -6.01 18.78 -15.05
C GLY A 113 -6.42 17.36 -14.63
N ASP A 114 -5.66 16.41 -15.13
CA ASP A 114 -5.76 15.01 -14.71
C ASP A 114 -5.23 14.84 -13.27
N VAL A 115 -5.80 13.86 -12.57
CA VAL A 115 -5.53 13.54 -11.18
C VAL A 115 -4.81 12.20 -11.10
N ILE A 116 -3.67 12.20 -10.43
CA ILE A 116 -2.97 11.00 -10.00
C ILE A 116 -3.47 10.62 -8.61
N VAL A 117 -3.87 9.36 -8.47
CA VAL A 117 -4.27 8.79 -7.20
C VAL A 117 -3.14 7.92 -6.66
N VAL A 118 -2.77 8.11 -5.40
CA VAL A 118 -1.77 7.27 -4.74
C VAL A 118 -2.40 6.62 -3.51
N VAL A 119 -2.50 5.30 -3.52
CA VAL A 119 -3.05 4.51 -2.42
C VAL A 119 -1.92 4.04 -1.50
N ARG A 120 -1.98 4.44 -0.23
CA ARG A 120 -1.04 4.04 0.84
C ARG A 120 -1.79 3.40 2.00
N PHE A 121 -1.07 2.61 2.80
CA PHE A 121 -1.63 2.09 4.04
C PHE A 121 -2.12 3.19 4.99
N SER A 122 -1.40 4.31 5.11
CA SER A 122 -1.76 5.40 6.04
C SER A 122 -2.74 6.42 5.46
N SER A 123 -2.81 6.55 4.13
CA SER A 123 -3.54 7.63 3.47
C SER A 123 -3.81 7.37 1.99
N LEU A 124 -4.76 8.09 1.42
CA LEU A 124 -4.91 8.29 -0.02
C LEU A 124 -4.38 9.69 -0.36
N ILE A 125 -3.62 9.81 -1.45
CA ILE A 125 -3.17 11.11 -1.97
C ILE A 125 -3.77 11.35 -3.34
N LEU A 126 -4.24 12.57 -3.55
CA LEU A 126 -4.67 13.09 -4.84
C LEU A 126 -3.71 14.19 -5.25
N THR A 127 -3.01 13.99 -6.36
CA THR A 127 -2.02 14.91 -6.90
C THR A 127 -2.18 15.04 -8.42
N SER A 128 -1.28 15.76 -9.07
CA SER A 128 -1.19 15.93 -10.53
C SER A 128 0.25 15.72 -11.00
N ASP A 129 0.50 15.72 -12.30
CA ASP A 129 1.85 15.71 -12.87
C ASP A 129 2.04 16.91 -13.81
N PRO A 130 2.93 17.87 -13.50
CA PRO A 130 3.78 17.93 -12.30
C PRO A 130 2.96 18.13 -11.01
N PRO A 131 3.48 17.71 -9.83
CA PRO A 131 2.75 17.80 -8.57
C PRO A 131 2.26 19.21 -8.24
N ASN A 132 0.95 19.37 -8.13
CA ASN A 132 0.30 20.60 -7.67
C ASN A 132 -0.90 20.28 -6.75
N ASP A 133 -1.10 21.09 -5.71
CA ASP A 133 -2.22 21.02 -4.75
C ASP A 133 -2.54 19.60 -4.23
N GLU A 134 -1.54 18.95 -3.62
CA GLU A 134 -1.68 17.62 -3.02
C GLU A 134 -2.76 17.60 -1.92
N VAL A 135 -3.68 16.63 -2.03
CA VAL A 135 -4.72 16.40 -1.03
C VAL A 135 -4.51 15.01 -0.41
N THR A 136 -4.15 15.00 0.86
CA THR A 136 -4.01 13.77 1.65
C THR A 136 -5.27 13.48 2.45
N ILE A 137 -5.74 12.23 2.36
CA ILE A 137 -6.96 11.74 3.00
C ILE A 137 -6.60 10.56 3.90
N PHE A 138 -6.86 10.68 5.20
CA PHE A 138 -6.47 9.67 6.21
C PHE A 138 -7.61 8.73 6.63
N ARG A 139 -8.85 9.03 6.23
CA ARG A 139 -10.04 8.29 6.69
C ARG A 139 -10.53 7.30 5.64
N ARG A 140 -11.30 6.32 6.12
CA ARG A 140 -11.99 5.33 5.29
C ARG A 140 -12.82 6.03 4.22
N LEU A 141 -12.70 5.54 2.99
CA LEU A 141 -13.38 6.06 1.83
C LEU A 141 -14.54 5.14 1.48
N HIS A 142 -15.70 5.74 1.20
CA HIS A 142 -16.77 5.00 0.55
C HIS A 142 -16.57 5.19 -0.95
N PHE A 143 -16.40 4.08 -1.68
CA PHE A 143 -16.22 4.10 -3.13
C PHE A 143 -17.30 3.29 -3.82
N SER A 144 -17.57 3.64 -5.08
CA SER A 144 -18.46 2.92 -5.97
C SER A 144 -17.88 2.93 -7.39
N MET A 145 -18.17 1.88 -8.14
CA MET A 145 -17.80 1.75 -9.55
C MET A 145 -19.07 1.78 -10.38
N GLU A 146 -19.05 2.52 -11.48
CA GLU A 146 -20.15 2.53 -12.44
C GLU A 146 -20.13 1.24 -13.28
N GLU A 147 -21.30 0.77 -13.70
CA GLU A 147 -21.46 -0.46 -14.48
C GLU A 147 -20.58 -0.42 -15.74
N GLY A 148 -19.75 -1.46 -15.94
CA GLY A 148 -18.75 -1.49 -17.01
C GLY A 148 -17.44 -0.74 -16.71
N GLY A 149 -17.17 -0.37 -15.45
CA GLY A 149 -15.87 0.16 -15.00
C GLY A 149 -15.49 1.52 -15.59
N ARG A 150 -16.46 2.25 -16.13
CA ARG A 150 -16.23 3.52 -16.85
C ARG A 150 -15.86 4.68 -15.94
N SER A 151 -16.21 4.58 -14.66
CA SER A 151 -15.82 5.57 -13.68
C SER A 151 -15.60 4.95 -12.30
N PHE A 152 -14.63 5.50 -11.59
CA PHE A 152 -14.40 5.21 -10.19
C PHE A 152 -14.78 6.43 -9.36
N GLN A 153 -15.68 6.26 -8.40
CA GLN A 153 -16.19 7.34 -7.57
C GLN A 153 -15.88 7.07 -6.12
N PHE A 154 -15.48 8.10 -5.38
CA PHE A 154 -15.36 7.99 -3.93
C PHE A 154 -15.68 9.31 -3.24
N ILE A 155 -16.14 9.18 -1.99
CA ILE A 155 -16.52 10.30 -1.14
C ILE A 155 -15.48 10.44 -0.04
N PHE A 156 -14.95 11.65 0.13
CA PHE A 156 -13.99 11.95 1.19
C PHE A 156 -14.35 13.23 1.94
N LYS A 157 -13.95 13.29 3.21
CA LYS A 157 -14.10 14.48 4.06
C LYS A 157 -12.73 15.08 4.36
N ARG A 158 -12.56 16.38 4.11
CA ARG A 158 -11.33 17.12 4.45
C ARG A 158 -11.53 17.87 5.77
N GLY A 159 -11.02 17.32 6.87
CA GLY A 159 -11.18 17.91 8.20
C GLY A 159 -12.66 18.05 8.55
N GLU A 160 -13.07 19.25 8.95
CA GLU A 160 -14.47 19.56 9.29
C GLU A 160 -15.34 19.95 8.07
N LYS A 161 -14.74 20.12 6.88
CA LYS A 161 -15.48 20.53 5.68
C LYS A 161 -16.50 19.48 5.25
N ARG A 162 -17.48 19.88 4.45
CA ARG A 162 -18.45 18.97 3.83
C ARG A 162 -17.73 17.88 3.03
N ALA A 163 -18.32 16.69 3.04
CA ALA A 163 -17.87 15.59 2.22
C ALA A 163 -17.92 16.00 0.74
N LYS A 164 -16.90 15.61 -0.02
CA LYS A 164 -16.78 15.86 -1.46
C LYS A 164 -16.74 14.52 -2.18
N THR A 165 -17.49 14.44 -3.26
CA THR A 165 -17.44 13.32 -4.20
C THR A 165 -16.43 13.64 -5.29
N ILE A 166 -15.55 12.69 -5.58
CA ILE A 166 -14.68 12.71 -6.75
C ILE A 166 -15.15 11.62 -7.71
N LYS A 167 -15.18 11.96 -9.00
CA LYS A 167 -15.42 11.03 -10.10
C LYS A 167 -14.16 11.03 -10.95
N LEU A 168 -13.52 9.87 -11.04
CA LEU A 168 -12.38 9.63 -11.90
C LEU A 168 -12.88 8.95 -13.17
N LEU A 169 -12.52 9.55 -14.29
CA LEU A 169 -12.66 9.00 -15.62
C LEU A 169 -11.26 8.62 -16.08
N THR A 170 -11.13 7.49 -16.74
CA THR A 170 -9.88 7.10 -17.38
C THR A 170 -10.06 7.14 -18.89
N ALA A 171 -8.99 7.46 -19.63
CA ALA A 171 -8.98 7.50 -21.09
C ALA A 171 -8.42 6.20 -21.71
N TYR A 172 -7.97 5.25 -20.88
CA TYR A 172 -7.30 4.04 -21.32
C TYR A 172 -8.29 2.95 -21.70
N VAL A 173 -8.18 2.37 -22.90
CA VAL A 173 -9.11 1.38 -23.48
C VAL A 173 -9.30 0.10 -22.62
N SER A 174 -8.53 -0.12 -21.54
CA SER A 174 -8.76 -1.13 -20.48
C SER A 174 -9.38 -0.55 -19.19
N LEU A 175 -10.41 0.30 -19.31
CA LEU A 175 -11.01 1.06 -18.18
C LEU A 175 -11.51 0.17 -17.01
N LEU A 176 -12.07 -0.99 -17.34
CA LEU A 176 -12.57 -1.99 -16.38
C LEU A 176 -11.50 -2.38 -15.36
N THR A 177 -10.32 -2.77 -15.86
CA THR A 177 -9.25 -3.31 -15.01
C THR A 177 -8.64 -2.24 -14.11
N LEU A 178 -8.65 -0.96 -14.51
CA LEU A 178 -8.11 0.11 -13.68
C LEU A 178 -9.01 0.43 -12.49
N ALA A 179 -10.32 0.56 -12.74
CA ALA A 179 -11.30 0.82 -11.69
C ALA A 179 -11.39 -0.35 -10.71
N GLU A 180 -11.40 -1.58 -11.23
CA GLU A 180 -11.37 -2.81 -10.44
C GLU A 180 -10.10 -2.90 -9.60
N TYR A 181 -8.93 -2.69 -10.21
CA TYR A 181 -7.66 -2.70 -9.48
C TYR A 181 -7.59 -1.62 -8.40
N MET A 182 -8.13 -0.42 -8.67
CA MET A 182 -8.25 0.62 -7.66
C MET A 182 -9.17 0.19 -6.51
N GLY A 183 -10.33 -0.39 -6.81
CA GLY A 183 -11.24 -0.96 -5.82
C GLY A 183 -10.58 -2.05 -4.97
N GLU A 184 -9.80 -2.93 -5.58
CA GLU A 184 -9.03 -3.95 -4.86
C GLU A 184 -7.96 -3.37 -3.94
N CYS A 185 -7.22 -2.35 -4.39
CA CYS A 185 -6.25 -1.65 -3.55
C CYS A 185 -6.93 -1.05 -2.31
N PHE A 186 -8.10 -0.41 -2.49
CA PHE A 186 -8.87 0.17 -1.40
C PHE A 186 -9.37 -0.90 -0.43
N ASN A 187 -9.94 -2.00 -0.96
CA ASN A 187 -10.42 -3.13 -0.18
C ASN A 187 -9.29 -3.78 0.62
N GLN A 188 -8.13 -3.97 0.00
CA GLN A 188 -6.95 -4.54 0.65
C GLN A 188 -6.45 -3.66 1.80
N VAL A 189 -6.30 -2.35 1.57
CA VAL A 189 -5.89 -1.40 2.62
C VAL A 189 -6.91 -1.39 3.76
N ASP A 190 -8.21 -1.38 3.47
CA ASP A 190 -9.25 -1.44 4.49
C ASP A 190 -9.22 -2.75 5.28
N PHE A 191 -8.99 -3.88 4.61
CA PHE A 191 -8.82 -5.17 5.26
C PHE A 191 -7.60 -5.19 6.19
N GLU A 192 -6.43 -4.78 5.71
CA GLU A 192 -5.20 -4.74 6.50
C GLU A 192 -5.34 -3.80 7.71
N ARG A 193 -6.01 -2.65 7.56
CA ARG A 193 -6.31 -1.74 8.68
C ARG A 193 -7.22 -2.38 9.72
N ARG A 194 -8.26 -3.13 9.30
CA ARG A 194 -9.14 -3.89 10.23
C ARG A 194 -8.33 -4.93 11.00
N VAL A 195 -7.50 -5.72 10.30
CA VAL A 195 -6.63 -6.72 10.93
C VAL A 195 -5.66 -6.07 11.92
N ALA A 196 -5.00 -4.97 11.54
CA ALA A 196 -4.07 -4.25 12.39
C ALA A 196 -4.75 -3.66 13.64
N ASN A 197 -5.99 -3.18 13.54
CA ASN A 197 -6.75 -2.67 14.67
C ASN A 197 -7.23 -3.79 15.61
N ASN A 198 -7.75 -4.89 15.05
CA ASN A 198 -8.17 -6.05 15.85
C ASN A 198 -6.99 -6.61 16.66
N TRP A 199 -5.80 -6.70 16.05
CA TRP A 199 -4.58 -7.12 16.74
C TRP A 199 -4.20 -6.19 17.90
N LYS A 200 -4.34 -4.87 17.73
CA LYS A 200 -4.10 -3.90 18.81
C LYS A 200 -5.11 -4.05 19.95
N SER A 201 -6.38 -4.27 19.64
CA SER A 201 -7.43 -4.51 20.63
C SER A 201 -7.17 -5.79 21.42
N SER A 202 -6.82 -6.89 20.75
CA SER A 202 -6.46 -8.15 21.42
C SER A 202 -5.23 -8.02 22.31
N ARG A 203 -4.21 -7.25 21.91
CA ARG A 203 -3.05 -6.99 22.78
C ARG A 203 -3.38 -6.16 24.01
N ARG A 204 -4.27 -5.17 23.92
CA ARG A 204 -4.75 -4.42 25.10
C ARG A 204 -5.48 -5.35 26.06
N LEU A 205 -6.39 -6.17 25.55
CA LEU A 205 -7.09 -7.15 26.39
C LEU A 205 -6.11 -8.12 27.08
N ILE A 206 -5.05 -8.55 26.39
CA ILE A 206 -4.01 -9.40 26.98
C ILE A 206 -3.18 -8.62 28.02
N SER A 207 -2.76 -7.37 27.77
CA SER A 207 -2.01 -6.59 28.76
C SER A 207 -2.84 -6.28 30.00
N ASP A 208 -4.11 -5.93 29.82
CA ASP A 208 -5.04 -5.61 30.90
C ASP A 208 -5.35 -6.87 31.74
N SER A 209 -5.36 -8.06 31.12
CA SER A 209 -5.52 -9.36 31.82
C SER A 209 -4.26 -9.82 32.56
N VAL A 210 -3.08 -9.35 32.15
CA VAL A 210 -1.80 -9.67 32.80
C VAL A 210 -1.57 -8.76 34.01
N GLU A 211 -1.90 -7.48 33.91
CA GLU A 211 -1.82 -6.52 35.03
C GLU A 211 -2.85 -6.85 36.14
N SER A 212 -4.04 -7.34 35.78
CA SER A 212 -5.04 -7.74 36.78
C SER A 212 -4.75 -9.07 37.48
N ASN A 213 -3.83 -9.90 36.96
CA ASN A 213 -3.38 -11.14 37.60
C ASN A 213 -2.14 -10.96 38.48
N SER A 214 -1.37 -9.87 38.32
CA SER A 214 -0.20 -9.59 39.17
C SER A 214 -0.54 -9.07 40.57
N ASP A 215 -1.78 -8.60 40.79
CA ASP A 215 -2.20 -8.04 42.09
C ASP A 215 -2.78 -9.08 43.07
N GLN A 216 -2.94 -10.35 42.68
CA GLN A 216 -3.51 -11.40 43.55
C GLN A 216 -2.50 -12.40 44.15
N SER A 217 -1.19 -12.25 43.91
CA SER A 217 -0.18 -13.23 44.33
C SER A 217 0.73 -12.82 45.50
N THR A 218 0.39 -11.79 46.27
CA THR A 218 1.23 -11.27 47.39
C THR A 218 0.54 -11.22 48.76
N GLU A 219 -0.31 -12.20 49.10
CA GLU A 219 -0.86 -12.33 50.46
C GLU A 219 -0.91 -13.78 50.98
N ILE A 220 0.18 -14.54 50.93
CA ILE A 220 0.35 -15.69 51.84
C ILE A 220 1.82 -15.85 52.20
N LEU A 221 2.26 -15.24 53.31
CA LEU A 221 3.33 -15.71 54.22
C LEU A 221 3.67 -14.62 55.24
N ASN A 222 2.92 -14.57 56.35
CA ASN A 222 3.48 -14.29 57.68
C ASN A 222 2.40 -14.47 58.75
N GLY A 223 2.54 -15.54 59.53
CA GLY A 223 1.68 -15.85 60.66
C GLY A 223 2.33 -16.92 61.53
N GLY A 224 3.51 -16.61 62.06
CA GLY A 224 4.20 -17.41 63.05
C GLY A 224 4.58 -16.54 64.24
N ALA A 225 3.85 -16.71 65.34
CA ALA A 225 4.27 -16.53 66.73
C ALA A 225 3.21 -17.18 67.63
#